data_AF-A0A356JYM5-F1
#
_entry.id   AF-A0A356JYM5-F1
#
_cell.length_a   1.000
_cell.length_b   1.000
_cell.length_c   1.000
_cell.angle_alpha   90.00
_cell.angle_beta   90.00
_cell.angle_gamma   90.00
#
_symmetry.space_group_name_H-M   'P 1'
#
loop_
_entity.id
_entity.type
_entity.pdbx_description
1 polymer ?
#
loop_
_entity_poly.entity_id
_entity_poly.type
_entity_poly.pdbx_seq_one_letter_code
_entity_poly.pdbx_strand_id
1 'polypeptide(L)'
;MNEVLSQDEIDQLLQAISTGESEADEFKPVTDTRRIKIYDFRRPDKFSKEQIRTVSNMHETFARLTTTSLSAQLRTLVHVHVASVDQLTYEEFIRSIPTPTTLAVINMDPLKGNAVLEIAPEITFIIIDRLFGGSGDTGGKVNRDLTDIEQSVMEGIIVRILANMREAWTQVIDLRPRLQQIETNPQFAQIVPPSEMVILVTLEIKIGEEAGMMNICIPYITIEPIVSKLSSSFWFSSVRRSSTTQ
;
A
#
# COMPACT_ATOMS: atom_id res chain seq x y z
N MET A 1 -24.93 22.28 -17.17
CA MET A 1 -24.20 23.09 -18.16
C MET A 1 -24.18 22.23 -19.41
N ASN A 2 -24.90 22.61 -20.47
CA ASN A 2 -25.10 21.78 -21.66
C ASN A 2 -23.75 21.43 -22.29
N GLU A 3 -23.49 20.14 -22.53
CA GLU A 3 -22.40 19.70 -23.38
C GLU A 3 -22.66 20.23 -24.79
N VAL A 4 -21.87 21.23 -25.17
CA VAL A 4 -21.88 21.78 -26.52
C VAL A 4 -21.10 20.79 -27.37
N LEU A 5 -21.81 20.02 -28.20
CA LEU A 5 -21.22 19.13 -29.19
C LEU A 5 -20.27 19.92 -30.10
N SER A 6 -19.15 19.29 -30.44
CA SER A 6 -18.18 19.86 -31.37
C SER A 6 -18.77 19.91 -32.77
N GLN A 7 -18.31 20.87 -33.58
CA GLN A 7 -18.82 21.08 -34.95
C GLN A 7 -18.63 19.82 -35.83
N ASP A 8 -17.61 19.02 -35.56
CA ASP A 8 -17.32 17.77 -36.25
C ASP A 8 -18.38 16.67 -35.95
N GLU A 9 -18.96 16.66 -34.75
CA GLU A 9 -20.02 15.71 -34.36
C GLU A 9 -21.36 16.07 -35.02
N ILE A 10 -21.62 17.37 -35.21
CA ILE A 10 -22.83 17.86 -35.91
C ILE A 10 -22.80 17.45 -37.38
N ASP A 11 -21.65 17.61 -38.03
CA ASP A 11 -21.49 17.31 -39.45
C ASP A 11 -21.64 15.80 -39.72
N GLN A 12 -21.14 14.95 -38.82
CA GLN A 12 -21.29 13.48 -38.94
C GLN A 12 -22.74 13.01 -38.74
N LEU A 13 -23.48 13.61 -37.79
CA LEU A 13 -24.89 13.29 -37.59
C LEU A 13 -25.77 13.73 -38.77
N LEU A 14 -25.47 14.89 -39.37
CA LEU A 14 -26.16 15.37 -40.57
C LEU A 14 -25.90 14.46 -41.78
N GLN A 15 -24.69 13.94 -41.90
CA GLN A 15 -24.32 13.01 -42.97
C GLN A 15 -25.01 11.65 -42.81
N ALA A 16 -25.08 11.12 -41.59
CA ALA A 16 -25.75 9.86 -41.28
C ALA A 16 -27.28 9.91 -41.47
N ILE A 17 -27.91 11.06 -41.20
CA ILE A 17 -29.34 11.27 -41.48
C ILE A 17 -29.61 11.37 -42.99
N SER A 18 -28.69 11.97 -43.76
CA SER A 18 -28.87 12.17 -45.20
C SER A 18 -28.69 10.90 -46.03
N THR A 19 -27.94 9.91 -45.55
CA THR A 19 -27.67 8.68 -46.31
C THR A 19 -28.69 7.57 -46.05
N GLY A 20 -29.56 7.70 -45.04
CA GLY A 20 -30.64 6.75 -44.79
C GLY A 20 -30.20 5.33 -44.42
N GLU A 21 -28.92 5.13 -44.11
CA GLU A 21 -28.35 3.84 -43.70
C GLU A 21 -28.41 3.74 -42.18
N SER A 22 -29.52 3.17 -41.68
CA SER A 22 -29.60 2.65 -40.31
C SER A 22 -28.99 1.26 -40.26
N GLU A 23 -27.66 1.17 -40.30
CA GLU A 23 -26.96 0.01 -39.76
C GLU A 23 -26.35 0.43 -38.42
N ALA A 24 -26.97 -0.06 -37.34
CA ALA A 24 -26.45 0.04 -35.99
C ALA A 24 -25.26 -0.92 -35.86
N ASP A 25 -24.16 -0.59 -36.53
CA ASP A 25 -22.86 -1.12 -36.15
C ASP A 25 -22.35 -0.24 -35.01
N GLU A 26 -22.35 -0.80 -33.80
CA GLU A 26 -21.81 -0.17 -32.61
C GLU A 26 -20.35 0.21 -32.87
N PHE A 27 -20.13 1.47 -33.27
CA PHE A 27 -18.84 2.13 -33.13
C PHE A 27 -18.52 2.17 -31.64
N LYS A 28 -17.87 1.12 -31.13
CA LYS A 28 -17.17 1.18 -29.85
C LYS A 28 -16.06 2.20 -30.04
N PRO A 29 -16.13 3.40 -29.44
CA PRO A 29 -14.99 4.28 -29.48
C PRO A 29 -13.85 3.48 -28.85
N VAL A 30 -12.78 3.25 -29.60
CA VAL A 30 -11.49 2.90 -29.04
C VAL A 30 -11.04 4.14 -28.27
N THR A 31 -11.65 4.34 -27.11
CA THR A 31 -11.09 5.17 -26.06
C THR A 31 -9.83 4.41 -25.66
N ASP A 32 -8.74 4.71 -26.36
CA ASP A 32 -7.39 4.58 -25.84
C ASP A 32 -7.38 5.47 -24.60
N THR A 33 -7.96 4.95 -23.51
CA THR A 33 -7.93 5.50 -22.17
C THR A 33 -6.50 5.30 -21.68
N ARG A 34 -5.55 5.92 -22.37
CA ARG A 34 -4.29 6.29 -21.75
C ARG A 34 -4.73 7.09 -20.54
N ARG A 35 -4.60 6.49 -19.36
CA ARG A 35 -4.77 7.19 -18.10
C ARG A 35 -3.68 8.28 -18.10
N ILE A 36 -4.02 9.46 -18.59
CA ILE A 36 -3.15 10.64 -18.59
C ILE A 36 -3.02 11.03 -17.13
N LYS A 37 -1.94 10.57 -16.48
CA LYS A 37 -1.60 11.01 -15.13
C LYS A 37 -0.97 12.39 -15.25
N ILE A 38 -1.61 13.40 -14.67
CA ILE A 38 -1.04 14.75 -14.58
C ILE A 38 0.29 14.64 -13.83
N TYR A 39 1.39 14.97 -14.50
CA TYR A 39 2.73 14.91 -13.94
C TYR A 39 3.13 16.30 -13.43
N ASP A 40 3.37 16.41 -12.12
CA ASP A 40 3.80 17.67 -11.52
C ASP A 40 5.33 17.79 -11.58
N PHE A 41 5.84 18.56 -12.53
CA PHE A 41 7.28 18.83 -12.67
C PHE A 41 7.92 19.51 -11.46
N ARG A 42 7.12 20.09 -10.54
CA ARG A 42 7.63 20.67 -9.28
C ARG A 42 7.94 19.62 -8.23
N ARG A 43 7.39 18.41 -8.39
CA ARG A 43 7.63 17.25 -7.52
C ARG A 43 8.17 16.10 -8.37
N PRO A 44 9.47 16.13 -8.73
CA PRO A 44 10.03 15.05 -9.53
C PRO A 44 9.90 13.72 -8.78
N ASP A 45 9.35 12.70 -9.46
CA ASP A 45 9.28 11.34 -8.93
C ASP A 45 10.68 10.91 -8.49
N LYS A 46 10.84 10.62 -7.20
CA LYS A 46 12.12 10.20 -6.62
C LYS A 46 12.42 8.73 -6.93
N PHE A 47 11.39 7.94 -7.21
CA PHE A 47 11.50 6.54 -7.60
C PHE A 47 11.11 6.32 -9.06
N SER A 48 11.91 5.50 -9.76
CA SER A 48 11.57 5.04 -11.10
C SER A 48 10.42 4.03 -11.06
N LYS A 49 9.68 3.89 -12.17
CA LYS A 49 8.61 2.88 -12.31
C LYS A 49 9.10 1.45 -12.00
N GLU A 50 10.35 1.18 -12.33
CA GLU A 50 11.00 -0.11 -12.09
C GLU A 50 11.23 -0.37 -10.60
N GLN A 51 11.69 0.65 -9.86
CA GLN A 51 11.88 0.55 -8.40
C GLN A 51 10.54 0.33 -7.70
N ILE A 52 9.49 1.06 -8.10
CA ILE A 52 8.13 0.87 -7.60
C ILE A 52 7.66 -0.57 -7.84
N ARG A 53 7.91 -1.13 -9.04
CA ARG A 53 7.55 -2.51 -9.35
C ARG A 53 8.29 -3.52 -8.48
N THR A 54 9.58 -3.32 -8.24
CA THR A 54 10.35 -4.17 -7.31
C THR A 54 9.76 -4.12 -5.90
N VAL A 55 9.46 -2.92 -5.40
CA VAL A 55 8.82 -2.74 -4.09
C VAL A 55 7.46 -3.44 -4.05
N SER A 56 6.65 -3.33 -5.10
CA SER A 56 5.38 -4.05 -5.23
C SER A 56 5.56 -5.57 -5.10
N ASN A 57 6.48 -6.16 -5.86
CA ASN A 57 6.73 -7.61 -5.81
C ASN A 57 7.20 -8.09 -4.41
N MET A 58 8.04 -7.29 -3.74
CA MET A 58 8.45 -7.57 -2.36
C MET A 58 7.23 -7.55 -1.43
N HIS A 59 6.37 -6.53 -1.57
CA HIS A 59 5.18 -6.40 -0.73
C HIS A 59 4.07 -7.41 -1.06
N GLU A 60 4.01 -7.94 -2.28
CA GLU A 60 3.16 -9.10 -2.61
C GLU A 60 3.61 -10.36 -1.86
N THR A 61 4.92 -10.56 -1.71
CA THR A 61 5.48 -11.65 -0.92
C THR A 61 5.17 -11.47 0.56
N PHE A 62 5.37 -10.26 1.07
CA PHE A 62 4.96 -9.87 2.42
C PHE A 62 3.46 -10.08 2.68
N ALA A 63 2.60 -9.72 1.72
CA ALA A 63 1.15 -9.90 1.82
C ALA A 63 0.77 -11.39 1.95
N ARG A 64 1.42 -12.27 1.16
CA ARG A 64 1.22 -13.73 1.27
C ARG A 64 1.67 -14.28 2.63
N LEU A 65 2.85 -13.89 3.10
CA LEU A 65 3.36 -14.31 4.41
C LEU A 65 2.44 -13.82 5.54
N THR A 66 1.99 -12.57 5.47
CA THR A 66 1.08 -11.96 6.45
C THR A 66 -0.29 -12.63 6.43
N THR A 67 -0.81 -12.98 5.26
CA THR A 67 -2.04 -13.76 5.09
C THR A 67 -1.97 -15.08 5.88
N THR A 68 -0.90 -15.85 5.68
CA THR A 68 -0.70 -17.14 6.37
C THR A 68 -0.53 -16.94 7.88
N SER A 69 0.32 -15.99 8.29
CA SER A 69 0.60 -15.72 9.70
C SER A 69 -0.64 -15.27 10.47
N LEU A 70 -1.40 -14.30 9.93
CA LEU A 70 -2.60 -13.79 10.58
C LEU A 70 -3.72 -14.83 10.59
N SER A 71 -3.91 -15.58 9.51
CA SER A 71 -4.92 -16.65 9.48
C SER A 71 -4.67 -17.70 10.57
N ALA A 72 -3.41 -18.12 10.74
CA ALA A 72 -3.02 -19.07 11.77
C ALA A 72 -3.25 -18.52 13.18
N GLN A 73 -2.92 -17.25 13.41
CA GLN A 73 -3.01 -16.63 14.73
C GLN A 73 -4.45 -16.34 15.15
N LEU A 74 -5.28 -15.84 14.23
CA LEU A 74 -6.66 -15.46 14.49
C LEU A 74 -7.63 -16.64 14.38
N ARG A 75 -7.16 -17.80 13.89
CA ARG A 75 -7.96 -19.01 13.62
C ARG A 75 -9.20 -18.69 12.76
N THR A 76 -9.02 -17.78 11.81
CA THR A 76 -10.03 -17.36 10.85
C THR A 76 -9.37 -17.15 9.50
N LEU A 77 -10.16 -17.16 8.44
CA LEU A 77 -9.66 -16.92 7.10
C LEU A 77 -9.37 -15.42 6.95
N VAL A 78 -8.10 -15.12 6.71
CA VAL A 78 -7.59 -13.78 6.41
C VAL A 78 -7.13 -13.77 4.96
N HIS A 79 -7.37 -12.67 4.26
CA HIS A 79 -6.80 -12.38 2.95
C HIS A 79 -6.11 -11.02 2.99
N VAL A 80 -4.83 -10.97 2.64
CA VAL A 80 -4.08 -9.72 2.52
C VAL A 80 -3.56 -9.63 1.09
N HIS A 81 -3.78 -8.51 0.43
CA HIS A 81 -3.22 -8.24 -0.89
C HIS A 81 -2.77 -6.78 -1.02
N VAL A 82 -1.83 -6.54 -1.93
CA VAL A 82 -1.35 -5.19 -2.23
C VAL A 82 -2.38 -4.50 -3.10
N ALA A 83 -2.98 -3.42 -2.59
CA ALA A 83 -3.94 -2.61 -3.32
C ALA A 83 -3.23 -1.59 -4.22
N SER A 84 -2.21 -0.90 -3.69
CA SER A 84 -1.41 0.06 -4.46
C SER A 84 -0.01 0.26 -3.91
N VAL A 85 0.87 0.78 -4.75
CA VAL A 85 2.19 1.31 -4.36
C VAL A 85 2.34 2.68 -5.01
N ASP A 86 2.27 3.72 -4.19
CA ASP A 86 2.21 5.11 -4.61
C ASP A 86 3.40 5.91 -4.06
N GLN A 87 3.71 7.02 -4.71
CA GLN A 87 4.64 8.03 -4.23
C GLN A 87 3.86 9.29 -3.88
N LEU A 88 4.05 9.79 -2.66
CA LEU A 88 3.47 11.04 -2.20
C LEU A 88 4.39 11.69 -1.16
N THR A 89 4.02 12.88 -0.69
CA THR A 89 4.72 13.53 0.42
C THR A 89 4.29 12.92 1.75
N TYR A 90 5.17 12.98 2.75
CA TYR A 90 4.84 12.49 4.09
C TYR A 90 3.62 13.20 4.70
N GLU A 91 3.45 14.50 4.42
CA GLU A 91 2.28 15.27 4.82
C GLU A 91 0.96 14.71 4.26
N GLU A 92 0.94 14.33 2.98
CA GLU A 92 -0.23 13.73 2.34
C GLU A 92 -0.61 12.40 2.98
N PHE A 93 0.40 11.59 3.35
CA PHE A 93 0.19 10.32 4.04
C PHE A 93 -0.45 10.56 5.42
N ILE A 94 0.14 11.42 6.25
CA ILE A 94 -0.37 11.71 7.60
C ILE A 94 -1.79 12.27 7.56
N ARG A 95 -2.13 13.07 6.53
CA ARG A 95 -3.49 13.59 6.33
C ARG A 95 -4.50 12.55 5.85
N SER A 96 -4.06 11.46 5.23
CA SER A 96 -4.95 10.39 4.76
C SER A 96 -5.39 9.41 5.85
N ILE A 97 -4.75 9.44 7.01
CA ILE A 97 -4.96 8.48 8.09
C ILE A 97 -6.03 9.01 9.07
N PRO A 98 -7.00 8.19 9.50
CA PRO A 98 -7.97 8.58 10.51
C PRO A 98 -7.30 8.83 11.88
N THR A 99 -7.95 9.60 12.74
CA THR A 99 -7.52 9.79 14.12
C THR A 99 -8.70 9.46 15.03
N PRO A 100 -8.56 8.50 15.97
CA PRO A 100 -7.38 7.68 16.27
C PRO A 100 -7.12 6.55 15.24
N THR A 101 -5.90 6.02 15.23
CA THR A 101 -5.51 4.82 14.48
C THR A 101 -4.48 3.97 15.26
N THR A 102 -4.03 2.84 14.72
CA THR A 102 -2.85 2.11 15.23
C THR A 102 -1.67 2.39 14.31
N LEU A 103 -0.77 3.27 14.73
CA LEU A 103 0.39 3.66 13.94
C LEU A 103 1.69 3.26 14.63
N ALA A 104 2.38 2.28 14.07
CA ALA A 104 3.67 1.81 14.53
C ALA A 104 4.82 2.55 13.85
N VAL A 105 5.73 3.10 14.65
CA VAL A 105 7.03 3.60 14.18
C VAL A 105 8.02 2.44 14.19
N ILE A 106 8.64 2.20 13.04
CA ILE A 106 9.50 1.04 12.80
C ILE A 106 10.91 1.52 12.51
N ASN A 107 11.88 1.01 13.25
CA ASN A 107 13.29 1.16 12.91
C ASN A 107 13.66 0.16 11.79
N MET A 108 14.40 0.63 10.77
CA MET A 108 14.67 -0.12 9.55
C MET A 108 16.11 -0.67 9.45
N ASP A 109 16.75 -1.01 10.58
CA ASP A 109 18.12 -1.55 10.64
C ASP A 109 18.41 -2.59 9.52
N PRO A 110 19.51 -2.47 8.75
CA PRO A 110 20.61 -1.50 8.85
C PRO A 110 20.40 -0.19 8.08
N LEU A 111 19.22 0.02 7.50
CA LEU A 111 18.88 1.30 6.88
C LEU A 111 18.74 2.37 7.97
N LYS A 112 19.31 3.54 7.73
CA LYS A 112 19.21 4.67 8.65
C LYS A 112 17.81 5.28 8.53
N GLY A 113 17.19 5.56 9.67
CA GLY A 113 15.87 6.16 9.74
C GLY A 113 14.77 5.17 10.10
N ASN A 114 13.55 5.67 10.03
CA ASN A 114 12.36 4.94 10.42
C ASN A 114 11.39 4.83 9.24
N ALA A 115 10.46 3.89 9.36
CA ALA A 115 9.28 3.76 8.53
C ALA A 115 8.04 3.78 9.45
N VAL A 116 6.86 3.91 8.85
CA VAL A 116 5.58 3.83 9.56
C VAL A 116 4.77 2.67 9.01
N LEU A 117 4.16 1.89 9.90
CA LEU A 117 3.10 0.94 9.60
C LEU A 117 1.83 1.42 10.28
N GLU A 118 0.78 1.66 9.52
CA GLU A 118 -0.54 1.99 10.02
C GLU A 118 -1.50 0.83 9.75
N ILE A 119 -2.34 0.53 10.73
CA ILE A 119 -3.41 -0.46 10.62
C ILE A 119 -4.70 0.27 10.96
N ALA A 120 -5.66 0.27 10.02
CA ALA A 120 -6.93 0.93 10.21
C ALA A 120 -7.63 0.44 11.49
N PRO A 121 -8.38 1.31 12.20
CA PRO A 121 -9.07 0.95 13.43
C PRO A 121 -9.97 -0.28 13.27
N GLU A 122 -10.67 -0.41 12.14
CA GLU A 122 -11.56 -1.54 11.86
C GLU A 122 -10.80 -2.88 11.98
N ILE A 123 -9.65 -2.99 11.31
CA ILE A 123 -8.81 -4.20 11.36
C ILE A 123 -8.20 -4.40 12.74
N THR A 124 -7.74 -3.32 13.36
CA THR A 124 -7.15 -3.36 14.72
C THR A 124 -8.14 -3.99 15.71
N PHE A 125 -9.37 -3.49 15.77
CA PHE A 125 -10.35 -3.98 16.75
C PHE A 125 -10.85 -5.39 16.44
N ILE A 126 -10.93 -5.78 15.16
CA ILE A 126 -11.25 -7.17 14.79
C ILE A 126 -10.15 -8.13 15.25
N ILE A 127 -8.88 -7.76 15.08
CA ILE A 127 -7.74 -8.55 15.55
C ILE A 127 -7.81 -8.71 17.07
N ILE A 128 -8.03 -7.62 17.80
CA ILE A 128 -8.15 -7.64 19.27
C ILE A 128 -9.30 -8.55 19.72
N ASP A 129 -10.50 -8.36 19.17
CA ASP A 129 -11.68 -9.12 19.56
C ASP A 129 -11.45 -10.63 19.38
N ARG A 130 -10.93 -11.03 18.21
CA ARG A 130 -10.57 -12.43 17.92
C ARG A 130 -9.55 -12.99 18.91
N LEU A 131 -8.53 -12.22 19.28
CA LEU A 131 -7.51 -12.67 20.22
C LEU A 131 -8.04 -12.79 21.66
N PHE A 132 -9.06 -12.00 22.01
CA PHE A 132 -9.77 -12.11 23.28
C PHE A 132 -10.89 -13.16 23.28
N GLY A 133 -11.06 -13.90 22.18
CA GLY A 133 -12.00 -15.01 22.06
C GLY A 133 -13.37 -14.63 21.49
N GLY A 134 -13.52 -13.40 21.00
CA GLY A 134 -14.72 -12.94 20.29
C GLY A 134 -14.82 -13.48 18.85
N SER A 135 -15.93 -13.15 18.20
CA SER A 135 -16.25 -13.58 16.82
C SER A 135 -15.62 -12.70 15.74
N GLY A 136 -14.92 -11.63 16.10
CA GLY A 136 -14.44 -10.59 15.19
C GLY A 136 -15.54 -9.65 14.70
N ASP A 137 -16.70 -9.64 15.35
CA ASP A 137 -17.78 -8.69 15.08
C ASP A 137 -17.67 -7.55 16.10
N THR A 138 -17.18 -6.40 15.66
CA THR A 138 -16.97 -5.24 16.53
C THR A 138 -18.22 -4.38 16.69
N GLY A 139 -19.38 -4.81 16.13
CA GLY A 139 -20.65 -4.10 16.27
C GLY A 139 -20.70 -2.74 15.57
N GLY A 140 -19.83 -2.52 14.57
CA GLY A 140 -19.74 -1.28 13.79
C GLY A 140 -18.38 -0.57 13.90
N LYS A 141 -18.34 0.68 13.43
CA LYS A 141 -17.11 1.50 13.41
C LYS A 141 -16.70 1.90 14.83
N VAL A 142 -15.63 1.30 15.32
CA VAL A 142 -15.03 1.65 16.61
C VAL A 142 -14.12 2.87 16.42
N ASN A 143 -14.49 3.99 17.04
CA ASN A 143 -13.75 5.25 16.95
C ASN A 143 -13.26 5.69 18.35
N ARG A 144 -12.36 4.91 18.95
CA ARG A 144 -11.74 5.20 20.25
C ARG A 144 -10.28 4.78 20.28
N ASP A 145 -9.52 5.33 21.22
CA ASP A 145 -8.16 4.90 21.50
C ASP A 145 -8.13 3.46 22.04
N LEU A 146 -6.97 2.82 21.83
CA LEU A 146 -6.65 1.54 22.44
C LEU A 146 -6.41 1.69 23.93
N THR A 147 -6.87 0.71 24.71
CA THR A 147 -6.46 0.55 26.10
C THR A 147 -5.04 -0.03 26.18
N ASP A 148 -4.38 0.10 27.32
CA ASP A 148 -3.01 -0.42 27.52
C ASP A 148 -2.89 -1.93 27.20
N ILE A 149 -3.91 -2.72 27.54
CA ILE A 149 -3.94 -4.16 27.26
C ILE A 149 -4.04 -4.40 25.76
N GLU A 150 -4.92 -3.66 25.08
CA GLU A 150 -5.09 -3.76 23.62
C GLU A 150 -3.83 -3.32 22.87
N GLN A 151 -3.16 -2.26 23.34
CA GLN A 151 -1.88 -1.81 22.79
C GLN A 151 -0.82 -2.91 22.91
N SER A 152 -0.67 -3.54 24.08
CA SER A 152 0.28 -4.64 24.29
C SER A 152 0.00 -5.86 23.39
N VAL A 153 -1.27 -6.17 23.15
CA VAL A 153 -1.67 -7.22 22.20
C VAL A 153 -1.27 -6.85 20.77
N MET A 154 -1.52 -5.61 20.37
CA MET A 154 -1.17 -5.12 19.05
C MET A 154 0.34 -5.06 18.82
N GLU A 155 1.15 -4.72 19.82
CA GLU A 155 2.61 -4.82 19.75
C GLU A 155 3.04 -6.24 19.33
N GLY A 156 2.48 -7.27 19.97
CA GLY A 156 2.78 -8.67 19.66
C GLY A 156 2.38 -9.07 18.23
N ILE A 157 1.27 -8.53 17.71
CA ILE A 157 0.84 -8.73 16.33
C ILE A 157 1.80 -8.03 15.36
N ILE A 158 2.12 -6.77 15.62
CA ILE A 158 2.98 -5.96 14.75
C ILE A 158 4.37 -6.59 14.67
N VAL A 159 4.95 -7.03 15.78
CA VAL A 159 6.27 -7.72 15.78
C VAL A 159 6.27 -8.95 14.87
N ARG A 160 5.17 -9.71 14.81
CA ARG A 160 5.03 -10.86 13.89
C ARG A 160 4.90 -10.43 12.44
N ILE A 161 4.13 -9.36 12.18
CA ILE A 161 4.04 -8.77 10.84
C ILE A 161 5.43 -8.29 10.38
N LEU A 162 6.22 -7.66 11.25
CA LEU A 162 7.58 -7.22 10.94
C LEU A 162 8.52 -8.39 10.63
N ALA A 163 8.32 -9.57 11.23
CA ALA A 163 9.09 -10.76 10.87
C ALA A 163 8.81 -11.19 9.40
N ASN A 164 7.57 -11.10 8.94
CA ASN A 164 7.21 -11.34 7.54
C ASN A 164 7.85 -10.30 6.61
N MET A 165 7.93 -9.04 7.06
CA MET A 165 8.58 -7.96 6.31
C MET A 165 10.08 -8.24 6.12
N ARG A 166 10.77 -8.67 7.18
CA ARG A 166 12.16 -9.12 7.09
C ARG A 166 12.34 -10.20 6.04
N GLU A 167 11.52 -11.24 6.07
CA GLU A 167 11.63 -12.35 5.11
C GLU A 167 11.41 -11.87 3.66
N ALA A 168 10.38 -11.06 3.44
CA ALA A 168 10.07 -10.51 2.12
C ALA A 168 11.17 -9.59 1.55
N TRP A 169 11.97 -8.96 2.42
CA TRP A 169 13.05 -8.05 2.01
C TRP A 169 14.40 -8.73 1.76
N THR A 170 14.53 -10.01 2.14
CA THR A 170 15.80 -10.77 2.09
C THR A 170 16.50 -10.76 0.73
N GLN A 171 15.75 -10.71 -0.37
CA GLN A 171 16.32 -10.69 -1.74
C GLN A 171 17.10 -9.39 -2.04
N VAL A 172 16.81 -8.31 -1.32
CA VAL A 172 17.44 -6.99 -1.52
C VAL A 172 18.43 -6.69 -0.40
N ILE A 173 18.02 -6.96 0.85
CA ILE A 173 18.81 -6.67 2.05
C ILE A 173 18.34 -7.53 3.24
N ASP A 174 19.28 -7.92 4.11
CA ASP A 174 18.96 -8.50 5.43
C ASP A 174 18.41 -7.41 6.35
N LEU A 175 17.12 -7.10 6.19
CA LEU A 175 16.42 -6.09 6.99
C LEU A 175 16.05 -6.66 8.36
N ARG A 176 16.23 -5.88 9.42
CA ARG A 176 15.90 -6.22 10.81
C ARG A 176 14.93 -5.18 11.38
N PRO A 177 13.69 -5.12 10.86
CA PRO A 177 12.71 -4.15 11.29
C PRO A 177 12.36 -4.37 12.77
N ARG A 178 12.32 -3.29 13.55
CA ARG A 178 11.96 -3.33 14.98
C ARG A 178 10.91 -2.29 15.29
N LEU A 179 9.88 -2.69 16.02
CA LEU A 179 8.90 -1.77 16.58
C LEU A 179 9.58 -0.86 17.61
N GLN A 180 9.47 0.46 17.45
CA GLN A 180 9.94 1.43 18.44
C GLN A 180 8.82 1.82 19.39
N GLN A 181 7.69 2.27 18.85
CA GLN A 181 6.52 2.68 19.61
C GLN A 181 5.25 2.60 18.74
N ILE A 182 4.10 2.56 19.39
CA ILE A 182 2.79 2.68 18.78
C ILE A 182 2.19 4.03 19.18
N GLU A 183 1.75 4.80 18.20
CA GLU A 183 1.04 6.07 18.34
C GLU A 183 -0.42 5.90 17.92
N THR A 184 -1.34 6.58 18.62
CA THR A 184 -2.74 6.63 18.20
C THR A 184 -3.09 7.86 17.37
N ASN A 185 -2.29 8.92 17.49
CA ASN A 185 -2.44 10.14 16.72
C ASN A 185 -1.32 10.26 15.67
N PRO A 186 -1.64 10.25 14.35
CA PRO A 186 -0.66 10.39 13.29
C PRO A 186 0.23 11.63 13.38
N GLN A 187 -0.27 12.71 14.00
CA GLN A 187 0.48 13.96 14.13
C GLN A 187 1.72 13.85 15.04
N PHE A 188 1.79 12.83 15.90
CA PHE A 188 2.96 12.58 16.77
C PHE A 188 4.04 11.74 16.10
N ALA A 189 3.73 11.07 14.99
CA ALA A 189 4.65 10.17 14.31
C ALA A 189 5.67 10.88 13.41
N GLN A 190 6.22 12.04 13.80
CA GLN A 190 7.05 12.89 12.94
C GLN A 190 8.47 12.33 12.70
N ILE A 191 8.59 11.28 11.90
CA ILE A 191 9.87 10.62 11.62
C ILE A 191 10.72 11.32 10.56
N VAL A 192 10.11 12.13 9.69
CA VAL A 192 10.76 12.90 8.62
C VAL A 192 10.03 14.24 8.40
N PRO A 193 10.66 15.22 7.71
CA PRO A 193 9.98 16.46 7.35
C PRO A 193 8.70 16.21 6.53
N PRO A 194 7.64 17.03 6.69
CA PRO A 194 6.38 16.84 5.96
C PRO A 194 6.51 16.82 4.43
N SER A 195 7.47 17.57 3.89
CA SER A 195 7.76 17.65 2.45
C SER A 195 8.59 16.48 1.91
N GLU A 196 9.05 15.57 2.76
CA GLU A 196 9.85 14.40 2.34
C GLU A 196 9.00 13.47 1.47
N MET A 197 9.57 12.98 0.38
CA MET A 197 8.90 12.01 -0.49
C MET A 197 8.96 10.63 0.14
N VAL A 198 7.84 9.90 0.10
CA VAL A 198 7.71 8.56 0.66
C VAL A 198 7.12 7.60 -0.37
N ILE A 199 7.45 6.31 -0.23
CA ILE A 199 6.66 5.24 -0.84
C ILE A 199 5.59 4.85 0.15
N LEU A 200 4.34 4.86 -0.31
CA LEU A 200 3.21 4.29 0.40
C LEU A 200 2.82 2.97 -0.26
N VAL A 201 2.86 1.89 0.50
CA VAL A 201 2.30 0.59 0.12
C VAL A 201 0.99 0.43 0.88
N THR A 202 -0.12 0.36 0.14
CA THR A 202 -1.45 0.13 0.68
C THR A 202 -1.80 -1.33 0.51
N LEU A 203 -2.12 -2.00 1.62
CA LEU A 203 -2.60 -3.38 1.63
C LEU A 203 -4.06 -3.39 2.07
N GLU A 204 -4.90 -4.11 1.35
CA GLU A 204 -6.25 -4.42 1.78
C GLU A 204 -6.22 -5.75 2.53
N ILE A 205 -6.79 -5.74 3.74
CA ILE A 205 -6.91 -6.89 4.63
C ILE A 205 -8.40 -7.20 4.77
N LYS A 206 -8.77 -8.44 4.48
CA LYS A 206 -10.10 -9.00 4.78
C LYS A 206 -9.99 -10.08 5.84
N ILE A 207 -10.74 -9.96 6.93
CA ILE A 207 -10.77 -10.93 8.05
C ILE A 207 -12.22 -11.39 8.22
N GLY A 208 -12.51 -12.64 7.85
CA GLY A 208 -13.90 -13.08 7.76
C GLY A 208 -14.66 -12.28 6.70
N GLU A 209 -15.70 -11.54 7.10
CA GLU A 209 -16.50 -10.70 6.19
C GLU A 209 -16.08 -9.23 6.17
N GLU A 210 -15.33 -8.79 7.17
CA GLU A 210 -14.92 -7.40 7.33
C GLU A 210 -13.61 -7.11 6.59
N ALA A 211 -13.48 -5.88 6.08
CA ALA A 211 -12.31 -5.43 5.34
C ALA A 211 -11.83 -4.05 5.81
N GLY A 212 -10.54 -3.81 5.64
CA GLY A 212 -9.90 -2.54 5.97
C GLY A 212 -8.47 -2.50 5.47
N MET A 213 -7.79 -1.40 5.74
CA MET A 213 -6.49 -1.10 5.14
C MET A 213 -5.35 -1.23 6.14
N MET A 214 -4.18 -1.58 5.63
CA MET A 214 -2.90 -1.52 6.31
C MET A 214 -1.91 -0.81 5.40
N ASN A 215 -1.28 0.24 5.90
CA ASN A 215 -0.44 1.12 5.13
C ASN A 215 1.01 1.04 5.62
N ILE A 216 1.96 0.83 4.71
CA ILE A 216 3.39 0.91 5.01
C ILE A 216 3.95 2.14 4.30
N CYS A 217 4.41 3.10 5.07
CA CYS A 217 5.02 4.33 4.59
C CYS A 217 6.52 4.29 4.84
N ILE A 218 7.31 4.33 3.77
CA ILE A 218 8.77 4.28 3.83
C ILE A 218 9.36 5.55 3.19
N PRO A 219 10.02 6.41 3.97
CA PRO A 219 10.66 7.60 3.44
C PRO A 219 11.78 7.31 2.44
N TYR A 220 11.92 8.19 1.44
CA TYR A 220 12.98 8.07 0.43
C TYR A 220 14.36 8.02 1.08
N ILE A 221 14.65 8.91 2.02
CA ILE A 221 15.92 8.95 2.75
C ILE A 221 16.30 7.62 3.41
N THR A 222 15.32 6.82 3.83
CA THR A 222 15.55 5.49 4.44
C THR A 222 15.94 4.45 3.38
N ILE A 223 15.32 4.49 2.19
CA ILE A 223 15.58 3.53 1.11
C ILE A 223 16.76 3.95 0.23
N GLU A 224 17.14 5.24 0.21
CA GLU A 224 18.20 5.81 -0.62
C GLU A 224 19.45 4.91 -0.76
N PRO A 225 20.02 4.33 0.33
CA PRO A 225 21.22 3.50 0.24
C PRO A 225 21.08 2.22 -0.59
N ILE A 226 19.85 1.76 -0.83
CA ILE A 226 19.53 0.52 -1.55
C ILE A 226 18.74 0.75 -2.83
N VAL A 227 18.47 2.00 -3.22
CA VAL A 227 17.71 2.35 -4.44
C VAL A 227 18.29 1.69 -5.69
N SER A 228 19.62 1.54 -5.78
CA SER A 228 20.28 0.85 -6.89
C SER A 228 19.98 -0.65 -6.95
N LYS A 229 19.84 -1.32 -5.79
CA LYS A 229 19.49 -2.74 -5.69
C LYS A 229 18.03 -3.03 -6.04
N LEU A 230 17.17 -2.00 -5.97
CA LEU A 230 15.77 -2.09 -6.38
C LEU A 230 15.60 -2.07 -7.92
N SER A 231 16.68 -1.84 -8.68
CA SER A 231 16.67 -1.98 -10.15
C SER A 231 16.93 -3.43 -10.60
N SER A 232 16.27 -3.83 -11.68
CA SER A 232 16.23 -5.18 -12.27
C SER A 232 17.58 -5.75 -12.70
N SER A 233 18.60 -4.90 -12.91
CA SER A 233 19.98 -5.36 -13.18
C SER A 233 20.51 -6.26 -12.06
N PHE A 234 20.09 -6.02 -10.81
CA PHE A 234 20.46 -6.85 -9.66
C PHE A 234 19.65 -8.17 -9.58
N TRP A 235 18.36 -8.15 -9.95
CA TRP A 235 17.51 -9.35 -9.96
C TRP A 235 17.95 -10.37 -11.01
N PHE A 236 18.28 -9.95 -12.23
CA PHE A 236 18.75 -10.87 -13.27
C PHE A 236 20.16 -11.40 -13.02
N SER A 237 21.02 -10.63 -12.35
CA SER A 237 22.39 -11.07 -12.03
C SER A 237 22.45 -12.05 -10.85
N SER A 238 21.57 -11.90 -9.85
CA SER A 238 21.43 -12.87 -8.76
C SER A 238 20.85 -14.21 -9.23
N VAL A 239 19.83 -14.19 -10.10
CA VAL A 239 19.28 -15.41 -10.71
C VAL A 239 20.29 -16.13 -11.62
N ARG A 240 21.13 -15.39 -12.36
CA ARG A 240 22.21 -15.99 -13.18
C ARG A 240 23.32 -16.64 -12.35
N ARG A 241 23.62 -16.12 -11.14
CA ARG A 241 24.60 -16.77 -10.25
C ARG A 241 24.08 -18.09 -9.69
N SER A 242 22.79 -18.20 -9.37
CA SER A 242 22.23 -19.46 -8.89
C SER A 242 22.13 -20.54 -9.97
N SER A 243 22.00 -20.18 -11.25
CA SER A 243 21.89 -21.15 -12.35
C SER A 243 23.22 -21.61 -12.95
N THR A 244 24.35 -20.97 -12.61
CA THR A 244 25.68 -21.32 -13.17
C THR A 244 26.50 -22.23 -12.23
N THR A 245 25.90 -22.73 -11.15
CA THR A 245 26.58 -23.63 -10.19
C THR A 245 26.05 -25.07 -10.25
N GLN A 246 25.69 -25.56 -11.45
CA GLN A 246 25.51 -26.98 -11.73
C GLN A 246 26.41 -27.42 -12.87
#